data_AF-A0A1L9BIB8-F1
#
_entry.id   AF-A0A1L9BIB8-F1
#
_cell.length_a   1.000
_cell.length_b   1.000
_cell.length_c   1.000
_cell.angle_alpha   90.00
_cell.angle_beta   90.00
_cell.angle_gamma   90.00
#
_symmetry.space_group_name_H-M   'P 1'
#
loop_
_entity.id
_entity.type
_entity.pdbx_description
1 polymer ?
#
loop_
_entity_poly.entity_id
_entity_poly.type
_entity_poly.pdbx_seq_one_letter_code
_entity_poly.pdbx_strand_id
1 'polypeptide(L)'
;MLFVLPSLLWTFLGAAPTASVPLCAGREPCQVAESLDGGTDARGQRLRVVRLDLGWFSSDDAPEVKGRKFGAGRRANGSLVEDDCAASEWWLVSPDAAQLLLAVCNDGYGSAQKGEDTVKVKNGLFSHVQVGGDSQRWLHTRVWRLSPLQRVREGHVNFLTGHDEVEVDRTAWDFSTLQGSRLLGPDTCQDGPFAPSKRMLPYLPRVPMDKAYVEEGWMRAGLGACALQAKNVLAGKLKSARDASLKALLVAPDTLILEVRDNLWVGSGGKTWREDDHLELWLGPKSPEELTGCGKPDADERPVQWSIGLTTGLVYPGFGPPRGELGVERVELRGSSGELEGYRLKLTLPGRFKGIALAYNDSDESQKPERTLATSPLKFSRPETLNIVRDVPRSESTCVVRGQELEVVVTPPRLEGPEIAVLPSGS
;
A
#
# COMPACT_ATOMS: atom_id res chain seq x y z
N MET A 1 -41.91 -38.92 58.38
CA MET A 1 -40.94 -39.60 57.49
C MET A 1 -40.76 -38.73 56.25
N LEU A 2 -39.78 -37.83 56.27
CA LEU A 2 -39.37 -37.00 55.14
C LEU A 2 -38.07 -37.61 54.60
N PHE A 3 -38.07 -38.08 53.35
CA PHE A 3 -36.88 -38.56 52.67
C PHE A 3 -36.10 -37.37 52.11
N VAL A 4 -34.86 -37.22 52.57
CA VAL A 4 -33.86 -36.28 52.05
C VAL A 4 -33.14 -36.97 50.89
N LEU A 5 -33.23 -36.38 49.69
CA LEU A 5 -32.42 -36.75 48.53
C LEU A 5 -31.15 -35.87 48.50
N PRO A 6 -29.94 -36.43 48.31
CA PRO A 6 -28.72 -35.64 48.19
C PRO A 6 -28.54 -35.14 46.75
N SER A 7 -28.35 -33.83 46.61
CA SER A 7 -27.95 -33.16 45.37
C SER A 7 -26.52 -33.57 45.00
N LEU A 8 -26.37 -34.37 43.94
CA LEU A 8 -25.09 -34.57 43.25
C LEU A 8 -24.81 -33.34 42.37
N LEU A 9 -24.04 -32.38 42.90
CA LEU A 9 -23.32 -31.41 42.09
C LEU A 9 -22.17 -32.15 41.39
N TRP A 10 -22.28 -32.35 40.08
CA TRP A 10 -21.15 -32.67 39.23
C TRP A 10 -20.45 -31.38 38.81
N THR A 11 -19.40 -31.01 39.53
CA THR A 11 -18.43 -30.01 39.08
C THR A 11 -17.52 -30.64 38.02
N PHE A 12 -17.92 -30.55 36.74
CA PHE A 12 -16.96 -30.68 35.65
C PHE A 12 -16.14 -29.39 35.53
N LEU A 13 -15.09 -29.28 36.36
CA LEU A 13 -13.93 -28.44 36.06
C LEU A 13 -13.05 -29.16 35.03
N GLY A 14 -13.59 -29.30 33.81
CA GLY A 14 -12.76 -29.59 32.65
C GLY A 14 -12.21 -28.26 32.15
N ALA A 15 -10.95 -27.95 32.45
CA ALA A 15 -10.25 -26.90 31.73
C ALA A 15 -10.31 -27.28 30.24
N ALA A 16 -11.02 -26.49 29.42
CA ALA A 16 -10.98 -26.67 27.99
C ALA A 16 -9.50 -26.70 27.58
N PRO A 17 -9.04 -27.72 26.84
CA PRO A 17 -7.65 -27.82 26.45
C PRO A 17 -7.26 -26.50 25.79
N THR A 18 -6.30 -25.80 26.39
CA THR A 18 -5.75 -24.60 25.80
C THR A 18 -5.15 -25.00 24.47
N ALA A 19 -5.74 -24.55 23.35
CA ALA A 19 -5.31 -24.82 21.99
C ALA A 19 -3.83 -24.45 21.67
N SER A 20 -3.06 -23.96 22.65
CA SER A 20 -1.63 -23.70 22.60
C SER A 20 -0.74 -24.93 22.88
N VAL A 21 -1.22 -25.94 23.62
CA VAL A 21 -0.44 -27.16 23.95
C VAL A 21 -0.02 -27.99 22.72
N PRO A 22 -0.82 -28.11 21.64
CA PRO A 22 -0.41 -28.85 20.44
C PRO A 22 0.75 -28.22 19.65
N LEU A 23 1.04 -26.92 19.82
CA LEU A 23 1.95 -26.21 18.92
C LEU A 23 3.43 -26.60 19.09
N CYS A 24 3.83 -27.09 20.27
CA CYS A 24 5.17 -27.58 20.57
C CYS A 24 5.31 -29.11 20.55
N ALA A 25 4.22 -29.86 20.33
CA ALA A 25 4.25 -31.32 20.41
C ALA A 25 5.27 -31.90 19.41
N GLY A 26 6.24 -32.67 19.91
CA GLY A 26 7.30 -33.28 19.09
C GLY A 26 8.34 -32.31 18.52
N ARG A 27 8.43 -31.08 19.05
CA ARG A 27 9.32 -30.01 18.54
C ARG A 27 10.33 -29.53 19.58
N GLU A 28 10.80 -30.39 20.49
CA GLU A 28 11.80 -30.01 21.50
C GLU A 28 13.01 -29.28 20.86
N PRO A 29 13.50 -28.18 21.47
CA PRO A 29 13.19 -27.63 22.81
C PRO A 29 12.07 -26.57 22.82
N CYS A 30 11.09 -26.65 21.90
CA CYS A 30 9.98 -25.70 21.79
C CYS A 30 9.25 -25.45 23.12
N GLN A 31 9.05 -24.17 23.43
CA GLN A 31 8.24 -23.72 24.56
C GLN A 31 7.36 -22.53 24.18
N VAL A 32 6.20 -22.42 24.85
CA VAL A 32 5.37 -21.23 24.76
C VAL A 32 5.99 -20.14 25.64
N ALA A 33 6.50 -19.09 25.02
CA ALA A 33 7.18 -18.01 25.72
C ALA A 33 6.24 -16.86 26.08
N GLU A 34 5.21 -16.64 25.26
CA GLU A 34 4.31 -15.50 25.43
C GLU A 34 2.92 -15.82 24.89
N SER A 35 1.87 -15.22 25.49
CA SER A 35 0.50 -15.28 24.97
C SER A 35 -0.16 -13.91 25.15
N LEU A 36 -0.44 -13.25 24.04
CA LEU A 36 -1.06 -11.93 23.95
C LEU A 36 -2.55 -12.03 23.58
N ASP A 37 -3.35 -11.07 24.04
CA ASP A 37 -4.76 -10.99 23.68
C ASP A 37 -4.92 -10.46 22.25
N GLY A 38 -5.52 -11.27 21.37
CA GLY A 38 -5.80 -10.92 19.98
C GLY A 38 -7.17 -10.26 19.78
N GLY A 39 -7.97 -10.10 20.83
CA GLY A 39 -9.34 -9.61 20.76
C GLY A 39 -10.34 -10.74 20.49
N THR A 40 -11.37 -10.45 19.69
CA THR A 40 -12.40 -11.42 19.31
C THR A 40 -12.57 -11.50 17.80
N ASP A 41 -12.98 -12.67 17.32
CA ASP A 41 -13.35 -12.86 15.93
C ASP A 41 -14.77 -12.35 15.61
N ALA A 42 -15.19 -12.46 14.36
CA ALA A 42 -16.54 -12.06 13.93
C ALA A 42 -17.68 -12.85 14.62
N ARG A 43 -17.38 -13.99 15.25
CA ARG A 43 -18.33 -14.83 16.00
C ARG A 43 -18.27 -14.55 17.52
N GLY A 44 -17.45 -13.59 17.96
CA GLY A 44 -17.22 -13.29 19.37
C GLY A 44 -16.31 -14.30 20.08
N GLN A 45 -15.66 -15.22 19.36
CA GLN A 45 -14.69 -16.14 19.94
C GLN A 45 -13.39 -15.39 20.25
N ARG A 46 -12.77 -15.72 21.39
CA ARG A 46 -11.51 -15.08 21.79
C ARG A 46 -10.35 -15.55 20.91
N LEU A 47 -9.56 -14.59 20.45
CA LEU A 47 -8.32 -14.81 19.72
C LEU A 47 -7.13 -14.58 20.64
N ARG A 48 -6.08 -15.39 20.48
CA ARG A 48 -4.79 -15.19 21.16
C ARG A 48 -3.68 -15.18 20.13
N VAL A 49 -2.64 -14.41 20.40
CA VAL A 49 -1.38 -14.50 19.66
C VAL A 49 -0.34 -15.12 20.57
N VAL A 50 0.20 -16.26 20.18
CA VAL A 50 1.13 -17.07 20.99
C VAL A 50 2.51 -17.02 20.37
N ARG A 51 3.53 -16.65 21.16
CA ARG A 51 4.94 -16.77 20.79
C ARG A 51 5.49 -18.11 21.24
N LEU A 52 6.10 -18.83 20.33
CA LEU A 52 6.90 -20.02 20.60
C LEU A 52 8.37 -19.65 20.49
N ASP A 53 9.16 -20.05 21.46
CA ASP A 53 10.61 -20.06 21.36
C ASP A 53 11.03 -21.49 21.03
N LEU A 54 11.76 -21.65 19.91
CA LEU A 54 12.07 -22.96 19.33
C LEU A 54 13.50 -23.42 19.62
N GLY A 55 14.27 -22.63 20.36
CA GLY A 55 15.70 -22.85 20.58
C GLY A 55 16.56 -22.22 19.48
N TRP A 56 17.75 -22.79 19.32
CA TRP A 56 18.79 -22.27 18.44
C TRP A 56 18.94 -23.10 17.20
N PHE A 57 19.44 -22.42 16.19
CA PHE A 57 19.45 -22.87 14.83
C PHE A 57 20.76 -22.43 14.17
N SER A 58 21.51 -23.34 13.55
CA SER A 58 22.77 -22.99 12.86
C SER A 58 22.46 -22.42 11.48
N SER A 59 23.12 -21.34 11.08
CA SER A 59 22.99 -20.79 9.73
C SER A 59 23.32 -21.80 8.63
N ASP A 60 24.21 -22.76 8.88
CA ASP A 60 24.55 -23.85 7.94
C ASP A 60 23.41 -24.85 7.75
N ASP A 61 22.60 -25.06 8.80
CA ASP A 61 21.44 -25.94 8.75
C ASP A 61 20.20 -25.21 8.24
N ALA A 62 20.27 -23.88 8.06
CA ALA A 62 19.17 -23.00 7.62
C ALA A 62 18.46 -23.65 6.47
N PRO A 63 17.17 -24.05 6.63
CA PRO A 63 16.42 -24.37 5.44
C PRO A 63 16.56 -23.13 4.56
N GLU A 64 17.09 -23.32 3.34
CA GLU A 64 17.08 -22.32 2.26
C GLU A 64 15.67 -21.75 2.04
N VAL A 65 14.67 -22.43 2.61
CA VAL A 65 13.26 -22.20 2.59
C VAL A 65 12.82 -21.14 3.61
N LYS A 66 13.17 -19.91 3.27
CA LYS A 66 12.65 -18.66 3.83
C LYS A 66 11.12 -18.73 3.99
N GLY A 67 10.65 -18.41 5.18
CA GLY A 67 9.24 -18.28 5.51
C GLY A 67 8.39 -19.54 5.51
N ARG A 68 8.94 -20.66 5.95
CA ARG A 68 8.12 -21.81 6.35
C ARG A 68 8.09 -21.95 7.85
N LYS A 69 7.05 -22.62 8.35
CA LYS A 69 7.03 -23.16 9.71
C LYS A 69 8.35 -23.89 9.96
N PHE A 70 9.06 -23.53 11.03
CA PHE A 70 10.25 -24.25 11.41
C PHE A 70 9.83 -25.68 11.83
N GLY A 71 10.33 -26.73 11.16
CA GLY A 71 10.09 -28.16 11.45
C GLY A 71 10.42 -28.67 12.88
N ALA A 72 11.27 -29.68 13.05
CA ALA A 72 11.79 -30.17 14.35
C ALA A 72 13.34 -30.15 14.39
N GLY A 73 13.97 -30.52 15.51
CA GLY A 73 15.42 -30.77 15.60
C GLY A 73 16.31 -29.55 15.95
N ARG A 74 15.95 -28.79 16.99
CA ARG A 74 16.66 -27.54 17.35
C ARG A 74 17.61 -27.78 18.51
N ARG A 75 18.66 -26.96 18.59
CA ARG A 75 19.59 -27.01 19.73
C ARG A 75 19.02 -26.19 20.88
N ALA A 76 19.19 -26.67 22.10
CA ALA A 76 18.81 -25.90 23.29
C ALA A 76 19.67 -24.65 23.47
N ASN A 77 20.92 -24.70 22.99
CA ASN A 77 21.92 -23.63 23.11
C ASN A 77 22.53 -23.33 21.73
N GLY A 78 22.96 -22.09 21.55
CA GLY A 78 23.65 -21.59 20.36
C GLY A 78 24.30 -20.24 20.64
N SER A 79 25.01 -19.69 19.67
CA SER A 79 25.75 -18.44 19.80
C SER A 79 25.66 -17.60 18.52
N LEU A 80 25.33 -16.32 18.66
CA LEU A 80 25.39 -15.36 17.55
C LEU A 80 26.81 -15.26 16.96
N VAL A 81 27.85 -15.55 17.74
CA VAL A 81 29.25 -15.53 17.27
C VAL A 81 29.55 -16.67 16.30
N GLU A 82 28.79 -17.76 16.37
CA GLU A 82 28.91 -18.92 15.46
C GLU A 82 27.87 -18.84 14.33
N ASP A 83 27.34 -17.63 14.07
CA ASP A 83 26.26 -17.36 13.11
C ASP A 83 25.02 -18.24 13.36
N ASP A 84 24.76 -18.59 14.62
CA ASP A 84 23.48 -19.20 15.01
C ASP A 84 22.39 -18.13 15.11
N CYS A 85 21.14 -18.54 14.94
CA CYS A 85 19.99 -17.68 15.21
C CYS A 85 19.06 -18.28 16.26
N ALA A 86 18.50 -17.40 17.08
CA ALA A 86 17.40 -17.73 17.97
C ALA A 86 16.10 -17.78 17.16
N ALA A 87 15.46 -18.94 17.12
CA ALA A 87 14.25 -19.16 16.33
C ALA A 87 12.99 -18.97 17.18
N SER A 88 12.05 -18.17 16.68
CA SER A 88 10.74 -17.97 17.30
C SER A 88 9.61 -17.98 16.26
N GLU A 89 8.42 -18.41 16.66
CA GLU A 89 7.21 -18.34 15.84
C GLU A 89 6.10 -17.60 16.57
N TRP A 90 5.27 -16.87 15.83
CA TRP A 90 4.08 -16.20 16.33
C TRP A 90 2.84 -16.77 15.65
N TRP A 91 1.92 -17.28 16.46
CA TRP A 91 0.71 -17.97 16.00
C TRP A 91 -0.54 -17.23 16.43
N LEU A 92 -1.47 -17.00 15.52
CA LEU A 92 -2.86 -16.68 15.84
C LEU A 92 -3.58 -17.97 16.22
N VAL A 93 -4.19 -18.01 17.40
CA VAL A 93 -4.88 -19.19 17.93
C VAL A 93 -6.32 -18.81 18.27
N SER A 94 -7.26 -19.57 17.72
CA SER A 94 -8.67 -19.60 18.10
C SER A 94 -9.01 -20.94 18.77
N PRO A 95 -10.24 -21.15 19.27
CA PRO A 95 -10.65 -22.46 19.79
C PRO A 95 -10.55 -23.58 18.76
N ASP A 96 -10.79 -23.26 17.49
CA ASP A 96 -10.97 -24.24 16.41
C ASP A 96 -9.76 -24.33 15.46
N ALA A 97 -8.83 -23.37 15.49
CA ALA A 97 -7.74 -23.30 14.54
C ALA A 97 -6.50 -22.56 15.08
N ALA A 98 -5.35 -22.82 14.44
CA ALA A 98 -4.13 -22.05 14.63
C ALA A 98 -3.51 -21.68 13.28
N GLN A 99 -3.05 -20.44 13.15
CA GLN A 99 -2.45 -19.90 11.94
C GLN A 99 -1.11 -19.25 12.29
N LEU A 100 -0.05 -19.67 11.60
CA LEU A 100 1.27 -19.03 11.72
C LEU A 100 1.20 -17.63 11.11
N LEU A 101 1.57 -16.62 11.89
CA LEU A 101 1.63 -15.21 11.47
C LEU A 101 3.03 -14.78 11.07
N LEU A 102 4.04 -15.26 11.80
CA LEU A 102 5.43 -14.85 11.66
C LEU A 102 6.35 -15.96 12.16
N ALA A 103 7.45 -16.21 11.47
CA ALA A 103 8.50 -17.13 11.88
C ALA A 103 9.83 -16.40 11.74
N VAL A 104 10.51 -16.14 12.86
CA VAL A 104 11.74 -15.35 12.95
C VAL A 104 12.94 -16.19 13.34
N CYS A 105 14.09 -15.85 12.77
CA CYS A 105 15.41 -16.39 13.06
C CYS A 105 16.30 -15.15 13.22
N ASN A 106 16.45 -14.70 14.47
CA ASN A 106 17.18 -13.47 14.77
C ASN A 106 18.66 -13.80 14.95
N ASP A 107 19.47 -13.43 13.95
CA ASP A 107 20.93 -13.52 13.91
C ASP A 107 21.61 -12.19 14.34
N GLY A 108 20.82 -11.18 14.72
CA GLY A 108 21.31 -9.82 14.97
C GLY A 108 21.35 -8.94 13.73
N TYR A 109 20.75 -9.32 12.61
CA TYR A 109 20.57 -8.54 11.37
C TYR A 109 21.66 -7.51 10.96
N GLY A 110 22.80 -8.00 10.46
CA GLY A 110 23.87 -7.25 9.79
C GLY A 110 25.28 -7.69 10.21
N SER A 111 26.34 -7.20 9.53
CA SER A 111 27.75 -7.48 9.88
C SER A 111 28.14 -7.06 11.31
N ALA A 112 27.34 -6.19 11.92
CA ALA A 112 27.52 -5.71 13.28
C ALA A 112 26.70 -6.48 14.34
N GLN A 113 25.91 -7.50 13.95
CA GLN A 113 25.00 -8.25 14.83
C GLN A 113 24.06 -7.36 15.67
N LYS A 114 23.62 -6.22 15.10
CA LYS A 114 22.63 -5.31 15.68
C LYS A 114 21.28 -5.39 14.94
N GLY A 115 20.36 -6.20 15.47
CA GLY A 115 19.06 -6.44 14.88
C GLY A 115 18.00 -6.62 15.96
N GLU A 116 16.85 -5.99 15.77
CA GLU A 116 15.75 -6.04 16.74
C GLU A 116 14.43 -6.37 16.04
N ASP A 117 13.73 -7.36 16.59
CA ASP A 117 12.35 -7.68 16.23
C ASP A 117 11.42 -7.19 17.36
N THR A 118 10.48 -6.33 17.02
CA THR A 118 9.41 -5.89 17.91
C THR A 118 8.06 -6.36 17.40
N VAL A 119 7.35 -7.13 18.23
CA VAL A 119 5.96 -7.50 17.98
C VAL A 119 5.04 -6.79 18.96
N LYS A 120 3.93 -6.27 18.44
CA LYS A 120 2.86 -5.64 19.23
C LYS A 120 1.52 -6.19 18.79
N VAL A 121 0.69 -6.57 19.75
CA VAL A 121 -0.70 -6.97 19.51
C VAL A 121 -1.62 -6.01 20.26
N LYS A 122 -2.46 -5.28 19.51
CA LYS A 122 -3.36 -4.28 20.08
C LYS A 122 -4.55 -4.05 19.15
N ASN A 123 -5.75 -3.91 19.72
CA ASN A 123 -6.98 -3.61 18.98
C ASN A 123 -7.25 -4.57 17.80
N GLY A 124 -6.99 -5.87 17.98
CA GLY A 124 -7.18 -6.86 16.92
C GLY A 124 -6.17 -6.76 15.77
N LEU A 125 -5.07 -6.02 15.95
CA LEU A 125 -3.96 -5.92 15.00
C LEU A 125 -2.71 -6.57 15.56
N PHE A 126 -2.00 -7.30 14.70
CA PHE A 126 -0.64 -7.79 14.92
C PHE A 126 0.33 -6.92 14.10
N SER A 127 1.27 -6.27 14.77
CA SER A 127 2.30 -5.44 14.15
C SER A 127 3.66 -6.06 14.42
N HIS A 128 4.45 -6.23 13.35
CA HIS A 128 5.85 -6.65 13.41
C HIS A 128 6.71 -5.54 12.83
N VAL A 129 7.72 -5.13 13.59
CA VAL A 129 8.76 -4.20 13.16
C VAL A 129 10.09 -4.92 13.29
N GLN A 130 10.84 -4.93 12.20
CA GLN A 130 12.19 -5.49 12.14
C GLN A 130 13.15 -4.35 11.82
N VAL A 131 14.22 -4.23 12.59
CA VAL A 131 15.27 -3.21 12.39
C VAL A 131 16.61 -3.92 12.29
N GLY A 132 17.48 -3.45 11.40
CA GLY A 132 18.84 -3.97 11.25
C GLY A 132 19.76 -3.00 10.54
N GLY A 133 20.99 -3.45 10.30
CA GLY A 133 22.04 -2.67 9.64
C GLY A 133 23.01 -1.99 10.61
N ASP A 134 24.00 -1.29 10.05
CA ASP A 134 25.09 -0.67 10.80
C ASP A 134 25.02 0.87 10.77
N SER A 135 25.95 1.50 10.04
CA SER A 135 25.93 2.89 9.59
C SER A 135 24.77 3.19 8.64
N GLN A 136 24.37 2.21 7.82
CA GLN A 136 23.15 2.23 7.03
C GLN A 136 22.14 1.31 7.69
N ARG A 137 21.07 1.90 8.21
CA ARG A 137 20.00 1.17 8.90
C ARG A 137 18.78 1.03 8.02
N TRP A 138 18.06 -0.03 8.29
CA TRP A 138 16.79 -0.29 7.67
C TRP A 138 15.74 -0.69 8.69
N LEU A 139 14.49 -0.44 8.35
CA LEU A 139 13.32 -0.81 9.14
C LEU A 139 12.26 -1.39 8.22
N HIS A 140 11.75 -2.57 8.54
CA HIS A 140 10.58 -3.16 7.89
C HIS A 140 9.40 -3.16 8.87
N THR A 141 8.22 -2.78 8.40
CA THR A 141 6.98 -2.85 9.17
C THR A 141 5.95 -3.68 8.43
N ARG A 142 5.29 -4.59 9.15
CA ARG A 142 4.12 -5.35 8.68
C ARG A 142 3.00 -5.27 9.70
N VAL A 143 1.78 -5.02 9.24
CA VAL A 143 0.59 -4.96 10.09
C VAL A 143 -0.50 -5.84 9.51
N TRP A 144 -1.06 -6.69 10.36
CA TRP A 144 -2.12 -7.62 10.04
C TRP A 144 -3.33 -7.37 10.94
N ARG A 145 -4.53 -7.44 10.38
CA ARG A 145 -5.77 -7.59 11.15
C ARG A 145 -5.95 -9.06 11.47
N LEU A 146 -6.33 -9.39 12.70
CA LEU A 146 -6.46 -10.77 13.16
C LEU A 146 -7.80 -11.42 12.81
N SER A 147 -8.87 -10.63 12.64
CA SER A 147 -10.18 -11.11 12.21
C SER A 147 -10.97 -10.08 11.37
N PRO A 148 -11.41 -10.44 10.15
CA PRO A 148 -10.84 -11.54 9.36
C PRO A 148 -9.33 -11.32 9.19
N LEU A 149 -8.56 -12.41 9.05
CA LEU A 149 -7.12 -12.31 8.86
C LEU A 149 -6.81 -11.61 7.54
N GLN A 150 -6.19 -10.44 7.62
CA GLN A 150 -5.94 -9.58 6.45
C GLN A 150 -4.65 -8.80 6.61
N ARG A 151 -3.91 -8.64 5.51
CA ARG A 151 -2.80 -7.68 5.45
C ARG A 151 -3.39 -6.28 5.47
N VAL A 152 -2.89 -5.41 6.34
CA VAL A 152 -3.39 -4.04 6.47
C VAL A 152 -2.38 -3.06 5.92
N ARG A 153 -1.13 -3.15 6.38
CA ARG A 153 -0.09 -2.19 6.02
C ARG A 153 1.27 -2.86 5.94
N GLU A 154 2.08 -2.40 5.01
CA GLU A 154 3.50 -2.68 4.95
C GLU A 154 4.31 -1.39 4.75
N GLY A 155 5.56 -1.43 5.16
CA GLY A 155 6.48 -0.35 4.89
C GLY A 155 7.93 -0.77 5.06
N HIS A 156 8.80 -0.02 4.42
CA HIS A 156 10.24 -0.14 4.53
C HIS A 156 10.85 1.25 4.61
N VAL A 157 11.88 1.42 5.43
CA VAL A 157 12.65 2.65 5.56
C VAL A 157 14.13 2.29 5.49
N ASN A 158 14.91 3.04 4.71
CA ASN A 158 16.35 3.07 4.76
C ASN A 158 16.81 4.45 5.22
N PHE A 159 17.71 4.49 6.19
CA PHE A 159 18.25 5.73 6.73
C PHE A 159 19.72 5.57 7.11
N LEU A 160 20.48 6.64 6.94
CA LEU A 160 21.89 6.70 7.35
C LEU A 160 21.97 7.23 8.78
N THR A 161 22.77 6.56 9.61
CA THR A 161 23.08 7.03 10.97
C THR A 161 24.30 7.94 10.96
N GLY A 162 24.17 9.13 11.56
CA GLY A 162 25.18 10.18 11.61
C GLY A 162 24.74 11.32 12.55
N HIS A 163 25.29 12.53 12.38
CA HIS A 163 24.89 13.70 13.20
C HIS A 163 23.44 14.16 12.96
N ASP A 164 22.91 13.90 11.76
CA ASP A 164 21.48 14.04 11.42
C ASP A 164 21.01 12.70 10.82
N GLU A 165 19.89 12.15 11.32
CA GLU A 165 19.27 10.98 10.69
C GLU A 165 18.69 11.39 9.33
N VAL A 166 19.25 10.85 8.25
CA VAL A 166 18.77 11.13 6.88
C VAL A 166 18.04 9.90 6.36
N GLU A 167 16.70 9.98 6.30
CA GLU A 167 15.89 9.03 5.53
C GLU A 167 16.24 9.13 4.04
N VAL A 168 16.79 8.05 3.48
CA VAL A 168 17.20 7.96 2.07
C VAL A 168 16.09 7.36 1.22
N ASP A 169 15.35 6.39 1.75
CA ASP A 169 14.21 5.77 1.08
C ASP A 169 13.15 5.40 2.11
N ARG A 170 11.88 5.59 1.78
CA ARG A 170 10.77 5.00 2.55
C ARG A 170 9.65 4.60 1.63
N THR A 171 9.25 3.34 1.69
CA THR A 171 8.01 2.85 1.08
C THR A 171 6.95 2.62 2.15
N ALA A 172 5.71 2.94 1.84
CA ALA A 172 4.56 2.62 2.66
C ALA A 172 3.38 2.25 1.76
N TRP A 173 2.63 1.22 2.14
CA TRP A 173 1.45 0.77 1.43
C TRP A 173 0.38 0.26 2.39
N ASP A 174 -0.85 0.72 2.19
CA ASP A 174 -2.04 0.30 2.91
C ASP A 174 -2.95 -0.51 1.98
N PHE A 175 -3.08 -1.80 2.26
CA PHE A 175 -3.84 -2.75 1.45
C PHE A 175 -5.34 -2.52 1.53
N SER A 176 -5.83 -1.91 2.63
CA SER A 176 -7.25 -1.67 2.86
C SER A 176 -7.79 -0.45 2.13
N THR A 177 -6.91 0.45 1.72
CA THR A 177 -7.25 1.68 0.99
C THR A 177 -6.58 1.77 -0.39
N LEU A 178 -5.68 0.84 -0.72
CA LEU A 178 -4.84 0.89 -1.92
C LEU A 178 -4.10 2.23 -2.07
N GLN A 179 -3.70 2.80 -0.93
CA GLN A 179 -2.94 4.04 -0.87
C GLN A 179 -1.55 3.78 -0.31
N GLY A 180 -0.60 4.55 -0.81
CA GLY A 180 0.76 4.52 -0.30
C GLY A 180 1.63 5.52 -1.02
N SER A 181 2.89 5.55 -0.62
CA SER A 181 3.88 6.42 -1.23
C SER A 181 5.28 5.84 -1.12
N ARG A 182 6.17 6.38 -1.95
CA ARG A 182 7.61 6.25 -1.82
C ARG A 182 8.22 7.61 -1.56
N LEU A 183 8.99 7.72 -0.50
CA LEU A 183 9.88 8.82 -0.25
C LEU A 183 11.22 8.47 -0.89
N LEU A 184 11.71 9.34 -1.76
CA LEU A 184 13.06 9.27 -2.29
C LEU A 184 13.83 10.47 -1.73
N GLY A 185 14.85 10.17 -0.92
CA GLY A 185 15.82 11.14 -0.44
C GLY A 185 16.73 11.62 -1.59
N PRO A 186 17.42 12.75 -1.41
CA PRO A 186 18.37 13.23 -2.41
C PRO A 186 19.60 12.30 -2.43
N ASP A 187 19.90 11.72 -3.59
CA ASP A 187 21.18 11.03 -3.81
C ASP A 187 22.27 12.07 -3.98
N THR A 188 22.98 12.45 -2.91
CA THR A 188 24.23 13.26 -2.95
C THR A 188 24.21 14.47 -3.92
N CYS A 189 23.04 15.02 -4.23
CA CYS A 189 22.92 16.07 -5.24
C CYS A 189 23.44 17.37 -4.65
N GLN A 190 24.29 18.07 -5.39
CA GLN A 190 24.56 19.46 -5.07
C GLN A 190 23.27 20.27 -5.25
N ASP A 191 23.04 21.21 -4.34
CA ASP A 191 21.90 22.13 -4.43
C ASP A 191 21.91 22.86 -5.78
N GLY A 192 20.79 22.82 -6.48
CA GLY A 192 20.62 23.46 -7.78
C GLY A 192 19.14 23.48 -8.21
N PRO A 193 18.75 24.32 -9.18
CA PRO A 193 17.34 24.48 -9.58
C PRO A 193 16.74 23.22 -10.20
N PHE A 194 17.58 22.24 -10.56
CA PHE A 194 17.20 20.98 -11.16
C PHE A 194 17.51 19.78 -10.27
N ALA A 195 18.10 19.99 -9.08
CA ALA A 195 18.38 18.90 -8.16
C ALA A 195 17.05 18.35 -7.62
N PRO A 196 16.83 17.02 -7.66
CA PRO A 196 15.68 16.42 -7.02
C PRO A 196 15.76 16.68 -5.51
N SER A 197 14.79 17.42 -4.99
CA SER A 197 14.59 17.51 -3.55
C SER A 197 14.13 16.15 -3.01
N LYS A 198 14.21 15.98 -1.69
CA LYS A 198 13.44 14.94 -0.98
C LYS A 198 12.00 15.00 -1.51
N ARG A 199 11.52 13.88 -2.05
CA ARG A 199 10.23 13.82 -2.74
C ARG A 199 9.41 12.65 -2.25
N MET A 200 8.16 12.92 -1.94
CA MET A 200 7.18 11.90 -1.58
C MET A 200 6.26 11.69 -2.78
N LEU A 201 6.35 10.53 -3.40
CA LEU A 201 5.62 10.17 -4.60
C LEU A 201 4.48 9.22 -4.23
N PRO A 202 3.21 9.64 -4.36
CA PRO A 202 2.08 8.74 -4.15
C PRO A 202 2.05 7.66 -5.22
N TYR A 203 1.67 6.44 -4.84
CA TYR A 203 1.41 5.38 -5.80
C TYR A 203 0.06 5.59 -6.48
N LEU A 204 0.01 5.44 -7.81
CA LEU A 204 -1.24 5.23 -8.54
C LEU A 204 -1.50 3.72 -8.60
N PRO A 205 -2.56 3.20 -7.96
CA PRO A 205 -2.86 1.78 -8.01
C PRO A 205 -3.29 1.35 -9.43
N ARG A 206 -2.75 0.22 -9.88
CA ARG A 206 -3.24 -0.54 -11.03
C ARG A 206 -3.88 -1.83 -10.54
N VAL A 207 -5.22 -1.88 -10.58
CA VAL A 207 -6.03 -2.98 -10.06
C VAL A 207 -6.75 -3.67 -11.23
N PRO A 208 -6.46 -4.95 -11.53
CA PRO A 208 -7.17 -5.67 -12.58
C PRO A 208 -8.66 -5.83 -12.25
N MET A 209 -9.51 -5.15 -13.02
CA MET A 209 -10.96 -5.22 -12.88
C MET A 209 -11.59 -6.30 -13.77
N ASP A 210 -12.79 -6.75 -13.42
CA ASP A 210 -13.55 -7.63 -14.29
C ASP A 210 -14.06 -6.88 -15.53
N LYS A 211 -14.21 -7.60 -16.64
CA LYS A 211 -14.59 -7.06 -17.95
C LYS A 211 -15.87 -6.19 -17.89
N ALA A 212 -16.87 -6.64 -17.15
CA ALA A 212 -18.14 -5.91 -16.99
C ALA A 212 -17.95 -4.51 -16.39
N TYR A 213 -16.99 -4.32 -15.48
CA TYR A 213 -16.68 -2.99 -14.94
C TYR A 213 -16.00 -2.10 -15.98
N VAL A 214 -15.00 -2.64 -16.69
CA VAL A 214 -14.20 -1.91 -17.68
C VAL A 214 -15.05 -1.44 -18.87
N GLU A 215 -16.00 -2.26 -19.32
CA GLU A 215 -16.86 -1.91 -20.46
C GLU A 215 -17.92 -0.88 -20.06
N GLU A 216 -18.71 -1.15 -19.00
CA GLU A 216 -19.89 -0.34 -18.66
C GLU A 216 -20.02 0.01 -17.17
N GLY A 217 -19.49 -0.82 -16.27
CA GLY A 217 -19.70 -0.64 -14.83
C GLY A 217 -19.09 0.66 -14.30
N TRP A 218 -18.00 1.13 -14.88
CA TRP A 218 -17.38 2.42 -14.54
C TRP A 218 -18.36 3.59 -14.70
N MET A 219 -19.29 3.55 -15.65
CA MET A 219 -20.27 4.63 -15.84
C MET A 219 -21.23 4.78 -14.65
N ARG A 220 -21.46 3.69 -13.91
CA ARG A 220 -22.47 3.62 -12.84
C ARG A 220 -21.88 3.63 -11.43
N ALA A 221 -20.68 3.08 -11.26
CA ALA A 221 -20.04 2.96 -9.96
C ALA A 221 -18.84 3.89 -9.83
N GLY A 222 -18.85 4.73 -8.78
CA GLY A 222 -17.77 5.61 -8.40
C GLY A 222 -16.51 4.88 -7.97
N LEU A 223 -15.39 5.58 -8.00
CA LEU A 223 -14.08 4.99 -7.71
C LEU A 223 -13.86 4.65 -6.22
N GLY A 224 -14.71 5.18 -5.33
CA GLY A 224 -14.72 4.85 -3.91
C GLY A 224 -13.35 4.92 -3.24
N ALA A 225 -13.03 3.87 -2.47
CA ALA A 225 -11.76 3.72 -1.77
C ALA A 225 -10.65 3.09 -2.61
N CYS A 226 -10.96 2.65 -3.84
CA CYS A 226 -10.00 1.98 -4.71
C CYS A 226 -9.05 2.91 -5.45
N ALA A 227 -9.39 4.19 -5.57
CA ALA A 227 -8.63 5.16 -6.34
C ALA A 227 -7.66 5.98 -5.48
N LEU A 228 -6.58 6.42 -6.13
CA LEU A 228 -5.75 7.51 -5.63
C LEU A 228 -6.56 8.80 -5.70
N GLN A 229 -6.72 9.47 -4.55
CA GLN A 229 -7.25 10.82 -4.49
C GLN A 229 -6.11 11.84 -4.59
N ALA A 230 -6.26 12.82 -5.47
CA ALA A 230 -5.33 13.93 -5.60
C ALA A 230 -5.32 14.77 -4.31
N LYS A 231 -4.13 15.09 -3.82
CA LYS A 231 -3.90 15.84 -2.57
C LYS A 231 -2.90 16.98 -2.76
N ASN A 232 -2.26 17.11 -3.92
CA ASN A 232 -1.24 18.12 -4.18
C ASN A 232 -1.89 19.33 -4.84
N VAL A 233 -1.95 20.46 -4.14
CA VAL A 233 -2.40 21.73 -4.71
C VAL A 233 -1.17 22.44 -5.28
N LEU A 234 -1.09 22.52 -6.62
CA LEU A 234 0.04 23.14 -7.32
C LEU A 234 -0.15 24.65 -7.53
N ALA A 235 -1.41 25.09 -7.60
CA ALA A 235 -1.80 26.49 -7.71
C ALA A 235 -3.13 26.71 -6.97
N GLY A 236 -3.32 27.93 -6.47
CA GLY A 236 -4.54 28.32 -5.74
C GLY A 236 -4.65 27.73 -4.33
N LYS A 237 -5.87 27.69 -3.79
CA LYS A 237 -6.21 27.12 -2.48
C LYS A 237 -7.53 26.36 -2.57
N LEU A 238 -7.59 25.13 -2.07
CA LEU A 238 -8.85 24.39 -1.94
C LEU A 238 -9.62 24.87 -0.71
N LYS A 239 -10.85 25.38 -0.90
CA LYS A 239 -11.77 25.71 0.19
C LYS A 239 -12.37 24.44 0.80
N SER A 240 -12.70 23.44 -0.04
CA SER A 240 -13.24 22.14 0.38
C SER A 240 -13.09 21.06 -0.69
N ALA A 241 -13.42 19.80 -0.38
CA ALA A 241 -13.45 18.73 -1.39
C ALA A 241 -14.63 18.84 -2.38
N ARG A 242 -15.64 19.67 -2.09
CA ARG A 242 -16.70 20.02 -3.04
C ARG A 242 -16.28 21.12 -4.02
N ASP A 243 -15.20 21.82 -3.67
CA ASP A 243 -14.62 22.89 -4.47
C ASP A 243 -13.98 22.26 -5.72
N ALA A 244 -13.02 21.36 -5.51
CA ALA A 244 -12.49 20.51 -6.56
C ALA A 244 -12.02 19.18 -5.99
N SER A 245 -12.25 18.10 -6.72
CA SER A 245 -11.66 16.80 -6.40
C SER A 245 -11.30 16.01 -7.65
N LEU A 246 -10.22 15.23 -7.56
CA LEU A 246 -9.76 14.33 -8.59
C LEU A 246 -9.43 12.97 -7.95
N LYS A 247 -10.01 11.90 -8.50
CA LYS A 247 -9.68 10.52 -8.19
C LYS A 247 -9.23 9.78 -9.45
N ALA A 248 -8.28 8.86 -9.30
CA ALA A 248 -7.71 8.11 -10.42
C ALA A 248 -7.45 6.64 -10.06
N LEU A 249 -7.79 5.74 -10.99
CA LEU A 249 -7.55 4.30 -10.88
C LEU A 249 -7.17 3.72 -12.24
N LEU A 250 -6.01 3.08 -12.33
CA LEU A 250 -5.67 2.24 -13.49
C LEU A 250 -6.37 0.89 -13.33
N VAL A 251 -7.21 0.52 -14.31
CA VAL A 251 -7.96 -0.75 -14.29
C VAL A 251 -7.37 -1.79 -15.25
N ALA A 252 -6.50 -1.34 -16.15
CA ALA A 252 -5.69 -2.14 -17.07
C ALA A 252 -4.38 -1.39 -17.38
N PRO A 253 -3.41 -2.00 -18.09
CA PRO A 253 -2.15 -1.32 -18.46
C PRO A 253 -2.33 0.00 -19.22
N ASP A 254 -3.42 0.13 -19.97
CA ASP A 254 -3.74 1.26 -20.85
C ASP A 254 -5.09 1.92 -20.53
N THR A 255 -5.83 1.42 -19.53
CA THR A 255 -7.17 1.93 -19.22
C THR A 255 -7.18 2.59 -17.85
N LEU A 256 -7.46 3.89 -17.85
CA LEU A 256 -7.50 4.74 -16.67
C LEU A 256 -8.91 5.28 -16.47
N ILE A 257 -9.46 5.08 -15.28
CA ILE A 257 -10.75 5.65 -14.88
C ILE A 257 -10.50 6.83 -13.94
N LEU A 258 -11.16 7.94 -14.20
CA LEU A 258 -11.05 9.19 -13.47
C LEU A 258 -12.41 9.65 -12.99
N GLU A 259 -12.46 10.26 -11.81
CA GLU A 259 -13.63 11.00 -11.34
C GLU A 259 -13.19 12.40 -10.93
N VAL A 260 -13.79 13.42 -11.56
CA VAL A 260 -13.58 14.83 -11.29
C VAL A 260 -14.89 15.43 -10.80
N ARG A 261 -14.84 16.15 -9.70
CA ARG A 261 -15.98 16.93 -9.19
C ARG A 261 -15.56 18.38 -9.00
N ASP A 262 -16.50 19.26 -9.30
CA ASP A 262 -16.36 20.71 -9.18
C ASP A 262 -17.71 21.32 -8.82
N ASN A 263 -17.68 22.43 -8.10
CA ASN A 263 -18.85 23.25 -7.79
C ASN A 263 -19.33 24.09 -8.98
N LEU A 264 -18.46 24.43 -9.93
CA LEU A 264 -18.79 25.21 -11.11
C LEU A 264 -18.00 24.67 -12.31
N TRP A 265 -18.61 24.72 -13.49
CA TRP A 265 -18.05 24.11 -14.69
C TRP A 265 -17.92 25.15 -15.80
N VAL A 266 -16.68 25.38 -16.24
CA VAL A 266 -16.30 26.28 -17.33
C VAL A 266 -15.84 25.44 -18.52
N GLY A 267 -16.50 25.56 -19.68
CA GLY A 267 -16.35 24.55 -20.74
C GLY A 267 -16.40 25.00 -22.19
N SER A 268 -16.66 26.28 -22.46
CA SER A 268 -16.92 26.74 -23.82
C SER A 268 -16.80 28.26 -23.99
N GLY A 269 -15.91 28.91 -23.24
CA GLY A 269 -15.77 30.37 -23.23
C GLY A 269 -14.35 30.88 -23.50
N GLY A 270 -13.36 30.01 -23.36
CA GLY A 270 -11.95 30.34 -23.50
C GLY A 270 -11.49 30.58 -24.94
N LYS A 271 -10.50 31.45 -25.11
CA LYS A 271 -9.72 31.55 -26.37
C LYS A 271 -8.78 30.37 -26.55
N THR A 272 -8.42 29.70 -25.46
CA THR A 272 -7.56 28.52 -25.44
C THR A 272 -8.13 27.50 -24.45
N TRP A 273 -7.83 26.21 -24.66
CA TRP A 273 -8.26 25.13 -23.75
C TRP A 273 -7.80 25.33 -22.29
N ARG A 274 -6.79 26.17 -22.05
CA ARG A 274 -6.27 26.46 -20.71
C ARG A 274 -7.18 27.37 -19.88
N GLU A 275 -8.14 28.00 -20.53
CA GLU A 275 -9.09 28.93 -19.89
C GLU A 275 -10.42 28.24 -19.53
N ASP A 276 -10.58 26.97 -19.89
CA ASP A 276 -11.71 26.12 -19.52
C ASP A 276 -11.24 25.07 -18.49
N ASP A 277 -12.18 24.40 -17.82
CA ASP A 277 -11.88 23.28 -16.93
C ASP A 277 -11.35 22.09 -17.71
N HIS A 278 -10.15 21.66 -17.33
CA HIS A 278 -9.47 20.63 -18.08
C HIS A 278 -8.60 19.77 -17.17
N LEU A 279 -8.36 18.56 -17.66
CA LEU A 279 -7.42 17.62 -17.09
C LEU A 279 -6.14 17.62 -17.90
N GLU A 280 -4.99 17.71 -17.24
CA GLU A 280 -3.70 17.39 -17.81
C GLU A 280 -3.32 15.95 -17.47
N LEU A 281 -2.98 15.18 -18.50
CA LEU A 281 -2.38 13.85 -18.39
C LEU A 281 -0.91 13.96 -18.76
N TRP A 282 -0.02 13.56 -17.85
CA TRP A 282 1.41 13.48 -18.06
C TRP A 282 1.86 12.02 -18.06
N LEU A 283 2.54 11.58 -19.11
CA LEU A 283 3.10 10.22 -19.21
C LEU A 283 4.62 10.29 -19.34
N GLY A 284 5.32 9.56 -18.47
CA GLY A 284 6.77 9.42 -18.45
C GLY A 284 7.22 8.06 -18.99
N PRO A 285 8.27 7.99 -19.83
CA PRO A 285 8.79 6.73 -20.36
C PRO A 285 9.57 5.91 -19.32
N LYS A 286 10.13 6.54 -18.29
CA LYS A 286 10.81 5.91 -17.15
C LYS A 286 10.00 6.03 -15.86
N SER A 287 10.20 5.09 -14.93
CA SER A 287 9.56 5.18 -13.62
C SER A 287 10.22 6.32 -12.83
N PRO A 288 9.48 7.12 -12.05
CA PRO A 288 10.06 8.16 -11.18
C PRO A 288 11.15 7.67 -10.21
N GLU A 289 11.15 6.36 -9.92
CA GLU A 289 12.15 5.70 -9.08
C GLU A 289 13.46 5.35 -9.81
N GLU A 290 13.42 5.21 -11.14
CA GLU A 290 14.60 4.99 -11.98
C GLU A 290 15.38 6.29 -12.22
N LEU A 291 14.80 7.43 -11.82
CA LEU A 291 15.31 8.78 -12.10
C LEU A 291 16.05 9.34 -10.89
N THR A 292 17.35 9.07 -10.83
CA THR A 292 18.26 9.51 -9.75
C THR A 292 19.14 10.69 -10.14
N GLY A 293 19.13 11.09 -11.42
CA GLY A 293 19.97 12.18 -11.92
C GLY A 293 19.64 13.55 -11.30
N CYS A 294 20.68 14.32 -10.96
CA CYS A 294 20.54 15.68 -10.41
C CYS A 294 20.30 16.77 -11.49
N GLY A 295 20.28 16.36 -12.76
CA GLY A 295 20.26 17.25 -13.92
C GLY A 295 18.87 17.56 -14.48
N LYS A 296 18.87 18.13 -15.68
CA LYS A 296 17.66 18.13 -16.51
C LYS A 296 17.44 16.71 -17.04
N PRO A 297 16.19 16.25 -17.20
CA PRO A 297 15.92 14.94 -17.78
C PRO A 297 16.47 14.87 -19.21
N ASP A 298 17.06 13.73 -19.51
CA ASP A 298 17.53 13.41 -20.86
C ASP A 298 16.34 13.29 -21.83
N ALA A 299 16.62 13.33 -23.13
CA ALA A 299 15.57 13.36 -24.14
C ALA A 299 14.63 12.14 -24.08
N ASP A 300 15.16 10.97 -23.73
CA ASP A 300 14.45 9.70 -23.55
C ASP A 300 13.73 9.58 -22.19
N GLU A 301 13.88 10.57 -21.30
CA GLU A 301 13.26 10.61 -19.97
C GLU A 301 12.09 11.59 -19.91
N ARG A 302 12.05 12.55 -20.85
CA ARG A 302 11.07 13.64 -20.84
C ARG A 302 9.64 13.10 -20.94
N PRO A 303 8.74 13.60 -20.08
CA PRO A 303 7.34 13.23 -20.18
C PRO A 303 6.69 13.93 -21.36
N VAL A 304 5.56 13.38 -21.79
CA VAL A 304 4.65 13.97 -22.77
C VAL A 304 3.31 14.27 -22.11
N GLN A 305 2.59 15.26 -22.63
CA GLN A 305 1.39 15.78 -22.01
C GLN A 305 0.23 15.86 -23.00
N TRP A 306 -0.96 15.48 -22.55
CA TRP A 306 -2.23 15.81 -23.19
C TRP A 306 -3.06 16.68 -22.25
N SER A 307 -3.92 17.51 -22.82
CA SER A 307 -4.99 18.18 -22.11
C SER A 307 -6.35 17.67 -22.60
N ILE A 308 -7.30 17.51 -21.68
CA ILE A 308 -8.66 17.04 -21.96
C ILE A 308 -9.63 18.06 -21.39
N GLY A 309 -10.42 18.71 -22.25
CA GLY A 309 -11.52 19.57 -21.79
C GLY A 309 -12.61 18.71 -21.16
N LEU A 310 -12.99 18.95 -19.90
CA LEU A 310 -13.86 18.03 -19.15
C LEU A 310 -15.31 18.03 -19.66
N THR A 311 -15.82 19.21 -20.00
CA THR A 311 -17.18 19.40 -20.51
C THR A 311 -17.34 18.97 -21.97
N THR A 312 -16.29 19.03 -22.77
CA THR A 312 -16.32 18.71 -24.21
C THR A 312 -15.81 17.31 -24.51
N GLY A 313 -14.84 16.80 -23.73
CA GLY A 313 -14.10 15.58 -24.01
C GLY A 313 -13.02 15.74 -25.09
N LEU A 314 -12.78 16.97 -25.57
CA LEU A 314 -11.78 17.23 -26.61
C LEU A 314 -10.36 17.09 -26.06
N VAL A 315 -9.49 16.47 -26.85
CA VAL A 315 -8.09 16.24 -26.51
C VAL A 315 -7.19 17.21 -27.26
N TYR A 316 -6.26 17.83 -26.55
CA TYR A 316 -5.27 18.75 -27.09
C TYR A 316 -3.86 18.25 -26.79
N PRO A 317 -2.95 18.22 -27.79
CA PRO A 317 -1.54 17.93 -27.52
C PRO A 317 -0.92 19.05 -26.69
N GLY A 318 -0.19 18.68 -25.64
CA GLY A 318 0.53 19.59 -24.74
C GLY A 318 2.03 19.56 -24.96
N PHE A 319 2.77 19.56 -23.86
CA PHE A 319 4.23 19.40 -23.83
C PHE A 319 4.73 18.06 -24.42
N GLY A 320 5.95 18.06 -24.98
CA GLY A 320 6.67 16.81 -25.29
C GLY A 320 6.31 16.12 -26.62
N PRO A 321 5.90 16.87 -27.65
CA PRO A 321 5.05 16.38 -28.77
C PRO A 321 4.45 14.98 -28.57
N PRO A 322 3.34 14.84 -27.81
CA PRO A 322 2.70 13.55 -27.58
C PRO A 322 2.41 12.80 -28.90
N ARG A 323 2.72 11.51 -28.93
CA ARG A 323 2.42 10.62 -30.07
C ARG A 323 1.37 9.60 -29.68
N GLY A 324 0.57 9.18 -30.67
CA GLY A 324 -0.55 8.26 -30.46
C GLY A 324 -1.84 8.99 -30.09
N GLU A 325 -2.94 8.24 -30.18
CA GLU A 325 -4.28 8.74 -29.88
C GLU A 325 -4.63 8.45 -28.42
N LEU A 326 -5.08 9.48 -27.70
CA LEU A 326 -5.65 9.34 -26.37
C LEU A 326 -7.17 9.22 -26.53
N GLY A 327 -7.72 8.05 -26.24
CA GLY A 327 -9.17 7.84 -26.27
C GLY A 327 -9.82 8.42 -25.02
N VAL A 328 -10.96 9.11 -25.18
CA VAL A 328 -11.72 9.71 -24.08
C VAL A 328 -13.20 9.34 -24.21
N GLU A 329 -13.72 8.66 -23.19
CA GLU A 329 -15.14 8.50 -22.96
C GLU A 329 -15.50 9.19 -21.64
N ARG A 330 -16.68 9.81 -21.55
CA ARG A 330 -17.12 10.50 -20.34
C ARG A 330 -18.60 10.32 -20.06
N VAL A 331 -18.96 10.36 -18.78
CA VAL A 331 -20.34 10.46 -18.30
C VAL A 331 -20.46 11.58 -17.29
N GLU A 332 -21.60 12.25 -17.28
CA GLU A 332 -21.95 13.22 -16.26
C GLU A 332 -22.32 12.51 -14.95
N LEU A 333 -21.85 13.06 -13.85
CA LEU A 333 -22.24 12.69 -12.51
C LEU A 333 -23.26 13.71 -12.04
N ARG A 334 -24.49 13.25 -11.79
CA ARG A 334 -25.57 14.10 -11.34
C ARG A 334 -26.00 13.75 -9.92
N GLY A 335 -26.23 14.78 -9.12
CA GLY A 335 -26.72 14.65 -7.75
C GLY A 335 -28.17 14.18 -7.70
N SER A 336 -28.69 13.96 -6.49
CA SER A 336 -30.07 13.51 -6.29
C SER A 336 -31.11 14.53 -6.76
N SER A 337 -30.77 15.82 -6.79
CA SER A 337 -31.59 16.88 -7.38
C SER A 337 -31.34 17.11 -8.88
N GLY A 338 -30.48 16.31 -9.52
CA GLY A 338 -30.20 16.36 -10.96
C GLY A 338 -29.16 17.40 -11.41
N GLU A 339 -28.61 18.17 -10.48
CA GLU A 339 -27.48 19.08 -10.70
C GLU A 339 -26.23 18.33 -11.15
N LEU A 340 -25.40 18.97 -11.97
CA LEU A 340 -24.11 18.43 -12.38
C LEU A 340 -23.13 18.54 -11.21
N GLU A 341 -22.70 17.40 -10.67
CA GLU A 341 -21.68 17.32 -9.62
C GLU A 341 -20.29 17.01 -10.18
N GLY A 342 -20.22 16.46 -11.40
CA GLY A 342 -18.99 16.38 -12.14
C GLY A 342 -18.96 15.38 -13.28
N TYR A 343 -17.77 14.86 -13.58
CA TYR A 343 -17.55 13.95 -14.69
C TYR A 343 -16.77 12.72 -14.25
N ARG A 344 -17.15 11.57 -14.80
CA ARG A 344 -16.31 10.38 -14.79
C ARG A 344 -15.82 10.13 -16.19
N LEU A 345 -14.53 9.83 -16.32
CA LEU A 345 -13.87 9.62 -17.60
C LEU A 345 -13.24 8.23 -17.63
N LYS A 346 -13.30 7.59 -18.79
CA LYS A 346 -12.48 6.43 -19.14
C LYS A 346 -11.50 6.86 -20.22
N LEU A 347 -10.21 6.79 -19.92
CA LEU A 347 -9.14 7.12 -20.83
C LEU A 347 -8.49 5.84 -21.36
N THR A 348 -8.29 5.78 -22.68
CA THR A 348 -7.45 4.78 -23.33
C THR A 348 -6.09 5.41 -23.63
N LEU A 349 -5.09 5.03 -22.84
CA LEU A 349 -3.77 5.66 -22.81
C LEU A 349 -2.92 5.21 -24.01
N PRO A 350 -2.17 6.13 -24.65
CA PRO A 350 -1.31 5.80 -25.77
C PRO A 350 0.02 5.17 -25.29
N GLY A 351 0.46 4.13 -26.01
CA GLY A 351 1.79 3.56 -25.87
C GLY A 351 2.08 2.93 -24.50
N ARG A 352 3.37 2.72 -24.22
CA ARG A 352 3.85 2.24 -22.91
C ARG A 352 4.38 3.42 -22.12
N PHE A 353 4.05 3.47 -20.83
CA PHE A 353 4.55 4.45 -19.88
C PHE A 353 5.00 3.73 -18.60
N LYS A 354 5.84 4.41 -17.82
CA LYS A 354 6.31 3.93 -16.51
C LYS A 354 6.08 4.95 -15.38
N GLY A 355 5.85 6.21 -15.73
CA GLY A 355 5.39 7.25 -14.81
C GLY A 355 4.12 7.91 -15.34
N ILE A 356 3.24 8.34 -14.44
CA ILE A 356 1.99 9.01 -14.80
C ILE A 356 1.63 10.07 -13.78
N ALA A 357 1.11 11.21 -14.20
CA ALA A 357 0.47 12.16 -13.30
C ALA A 357 -0.76 12.76 -13.95
N LEU A 358 -1.69 13.18 -13.10
CA LEU A 358 -2.92 13.83 -13.50
C LEU A 358 -3.02 15.13 -12.72
N ALA A 359 -3.38 16.20 -13.41
CA ALA A 359 -3.71 17.46 -12.79
C ALA A 359 -5.07 17.94 -13.30
N TYR A 360 -5.95 18.28 -12.38
CA TYR A 360 -7.19 18.98 -12.67
C TYR A 360 -6.95 20.48 -12.53
N ASN A 361 -7.28 21.25 -13.56
CA ASN A 361 -7.25 22.70 -13.57
C ASN A 361 -8.68 23.25 -13.60
N ASP A 362 -9.00 24.02 -12.58
CA ASP A 362 -10.30 24.64 -12.32
C ASP A 362 -10.20 26.15 -12.63
N SER A 363 -11.12 26.63 -13.47
CA SER A 363 -11.13 27.97 -14.05
C SER A 363 -12.35 28.82 -13.63
N ASP A 364 -13.01 28.48 -12.52
CA ASP A 364 -14.25 29.09 -12.02
C ASP A 364 -14.34 30.64 -12.11
N GLU A 365 -13.30 31.33 -11.67
CA GLU A 365 -13.36 32.79 -11.42
C GLU A 365 -12.55 33.62 -12.42
N SER A 366 -11.84 33.02 -13.38
CA SER A 366 -11.04 33.78 -14.37
C SER A 366 -10.71 33.00 -15.65
N GLN A 367 -10.29 33.69 -16.71
CA GLN A 367 -9.72 33.08 -17.94
C GLN A 367 -8.36 32.40 -17.71
N LYS A 368 -8.03 32.05 -16.47
CA LYS A 368 -6.83 31.33 -16.05
C LYS A 368 -7.23 30.33 -14.97
N PRO A 369 -6.55 29.17 -14.89
CA PRO A 369 -6.77 28.24 -13.81
C PRO A 369 -6.54 28.95 -12.48
N GLU A 370 -7.59 29.06 -11.67
CA GLU A 370 -7.48 29.57 -10.30
C GLU A 370 -6.73 28.54 -9.45
N ARG A 371 -7.00 27.25 -9.73
CA ARG A 371 -6.59 26.12 -8.91
C ARG A 371 -6.11 24.97 -9.77
N THR A 372 -5.07 24.31 -9.29
CA THR A 372 -4.55 23.08 -9.91
C THR A 372 -4.38 22.01 -8.84
N LEU A 373 -5.12 20.92 -8.96
CA LEU A 373 -5.09 19.76 -8.06
C LEU A 373 -4.49 18.54 -8.76
N ALA A 374 -3.41 17.98 -8.22
CA ALA A 374 -2.66 16.89 -8.85
C ALA A 374 -2.49 15.64 -7.98
N THR A 375 -2.37 14.50 -8.65
CA THR A 375 -2.12 13.19 -8.04
C THR A 375 -0.70 13.03 -7.50
N SER A 376 0.23 13.88 -7.92
CA SER A 376 1.62 13.91 -7.46
C SER A 376 2.12 15.35 -7.22
N PRO A 377 3.33 15.56 -6.67
CA PRO A 377 3.99 16.87 -6.60
C PRO A 377 4.43 17.45 -7.96
N LEU A 378 3.68 17.13 -9.02
CA LEU A 378 3.95 17.37 -10.43
C LEU A 378 4.63 18.72 -10.66
N LYS A 379 5.80 18.67 -11.32
CA LYS A 379 6.49 19.84 -11.84
C LYS A 379 6.59 19.72 -13.36
N PHE A 380 6.41 20.84 -14.04
CA PHE A 380 6.44 20.92 -15.50
C PHE A 380 7.71 20.30 -16.08
N SER A 381 7.56 19.35 -17.02
CA SER A 381 8.68 18.66 -17.69
C SER A 381 9.60 17.86 -16.75
N ARG A 382 9.19 17.53 -15.51
CA ARG A 382 10.01 16.80 -14.53
C ARG A 382 9.46 15.39 -14.28
N PRO A 383 9.97 14.36 -14.99
CA PRO A 383 9.42 13.00 -14.91
C PRO A 383 9.57 12.36 -13.52
N GLU A 384 10.55 12.79 -12.73
CA GLU A 384 10.77 12.30 -11.35
C GLU A 384 9.72 12.78 -10.34
N THR A 385 8.80 13.67 -10.77
CA THR A 385 7.68 14.17 -9.96
C THR A 385 6.35 13.50 -10.26
N LEU A 386 6.31 12.55 -11.20
CA LEU A 386 5.11 11.79 -11.54
C LEU A 386 4.77 10.76 -10.45
N ASN A 387 3.58 10.18 -10.48
CA ASN A 387 3.24 9.02 -9.66
C ASN A 387 4.01 7.79 -10.14
N ILE A 388 4.35 6.92 -9.19
CA ILE A 388 4.79 5.56 -9.46
C ILE A 388 3.53 4.70 -9.64
N VAL A 389 3.47 3.89 -10.69
CA VAL A 389 2.39 2.92 -10.85
C VAL A 389 2.68 1.72 -9.96
N ARG A 390 1.77 1.40 -9.04
CA ARG A 390 1.86 0.16 -8.25
C ARG A 390 0.86 -0.85 -8.78
N ASP A 391 1.38 -1.97 -9.27
CA ASP A 391 0.57 -3.14 -9.56
C ASP A 391 -0.02 -3.74 -8.27
N VAL A 392 -1.32 -3.94 -8.27
CA VAL A 392 -2.05 -4.61 -7.18
C VAL A 392 -2.58 -5.93 -7.74
N PRO A 393 -1.86 -7.05 -7.58
CA PRO A 393 -2.33 -8.34 -8.05
C PRO A 393 -3.54 -8.80 -7.24
N ARG A 394 -4.41 -9.62 -7.86
CA ARG A 394 -5.59 -10.19 -7.18
C ARG A 394 -5.24 -11.04 -5.95
N SER A 395 -4.01 -11.54 -5.87
CA SER A 395 -3.50 -12.25 -4.68
C SER A 395 -3.34 -11.33 -3.46
N GLU A 396 -3.18 -10.01 -3.66
CA GLU A 396 -3.10 -9.03 -2.58
C GLU A 396 -4.46 -8.41 -2.28
N SER A 397 -5.07 -7.77 -3.28
CA SER A 397 -6.35 -7.08 -3.16
C SER A 397 -7.05 -7.00 -4.52
N THR A 398 -8.35 -6.75 -4.50
CA THR A 398 -9.14 -6.38 -5.67
C THR A 398 -10.15 -5.30 -5.31
N CYS A 399 -10.88 -4.82 -6.31
CA CYS A 399 -11.93 -3.83 -6.15
C CYS A 399 -13.24 -4.40 -6.68
N VAL A 400 -14.29 -4.28 -5.88
CA VAL A 400 -15.62 -4.78 -6.25
C VAL A 400 -16.64 -3.65 -6.14
N VAL A 401 -17.63 -3.67 -7.01
CA VAL A 401 -18.77 -2.74 -6.90
C VAL A 401 -19.63 -3.17 -5.72
N ARG A 402 -19.82 -2.27 -4.75
CA ARG A 402 -20.76 -2.42 -3.64
C ARG A 402 -21.58 -1.14 -3.53
N GLY A 403 -22.90 -1.27 -3.69
CA GLY A 403 -23.76 -0.10 -3.87
C GLY A 403 -23.36 0.67 -5.14
N GLN A 404 -23.03 1.95 -4.98
CA GLN A 404 -22.67 2.85 -6.07
C GLN A 404 -21.17 3.17 -6.14
N GLU A 405 -20.33 2.47 -5.38
CA GLU A 405 -18.88 2.72 -5.35
C GLU A 405 -18.06 1.43 -5.42
N LEU A 406 -16.79 1.58 -5.76
CA LEU A 406 -15.78 0.55 -5.61
C LEU A 406 -15.29 0.48 -4.16
N GLU A 407 -15.39 -0.71 -3.59
CA GLU A 407 -14.79 -1.05 -2.30
C GLU A 407 -13.58 -1.97 -2.49
N VAL A 408 -12.55 -1.72 -1.68
CA VAL A 408 -11.37 -2.57 -1.64
C VAL A 408 -11.71 -3.87 -0.92
N VAL A 409 -11.41 -4.98 -1.56
CA VAL A 409 -11.47 -6.32 -0.94
C VAL A 409 -10.04 -6.83 -0.86
N VAL A 410 -9.50 -6.83 0.36
CA VAL A 410 -8.20 -7.44 0.65
C VAL A 410 -8.35 -8.95 0.58
N THR A 411 -7.54 -9.58 -0.26
CA THR A 411 -7.49 -11.03 -0.37
C THR A 411 -6.91 -11.59 0.92
N PRO A 412 -7.58 -12.53 1.60
CA PRO A 412 -7.01 -13.19 2.77
C PRO A 412 -5.64 -13.77 2.41
N PRO A 413 -4.60 -13.49 3.22
CA PRO A 413 -3.27 -13.95 2.90
C PRO A 413 -3.24 -15.47 2.89
N ARG A 414 -2.59 -16.05 1.89
CA ARG A 414 -2.15 -17.43 1.97
C ARG A 414 -0.82 -17.42 2.70
N LEU A 415 -0.87 -17.50 4.02
CA LEU A 415 0.32 -17.65 4.86
C LEU A 415 0.86 -19.09 4.73
N GLU A 416 1.29 -19.44 3.52
CA GLU A 416 1.94 -20.69 3.13
C GLU A 416 3.24 -20.30 2.40
N GLY A 417 4.40 -20.65 2.96
CA GLY A 417 5.69 -20.31 2.34
C GLY A 417 6.10 -18.84 2.53
N PRO A 418 6.99 -18.29 1.67
CA PRO A 418 7.84 -17.12 1.94
C PRO A 418 7.14 -15.81 2.35
N GLU A 419 5.81 -15.75 2.31
CA GLU A 419 5.00 -14.67 2.88
C GLU A 419 4.97 -14.65 4.43
N ILE A 420 5.29 -15.78 5.08
CA ILE A 420 5.58 -15.84 6.52
C ILE A 420 7.01 -15.35 6.71
N ALA A 421 7.27 -14.06 6.69
CA ALA A 421 8.64 -13.58 6.68
C ALA A 421 9.46 -14.00 7.92
N VAL A 422 10.64 -14.58 7.70
CA VAL A 422 11.95 -13.95 8.02
C VAL A 422 12.99 -14.39 7.00
N LEU A 423 13.78 -13.41 6.55
CA LEU A 423 14.99 -13.59 5.76
C LEU A 423 16.19 -13.49 6.71
N PRO A 424 17.27 -14.27 6.50
CA PRO A 424 18.56 -13.95 7.07
C PRO A 424 18.99 -12.55 6.63
N SER A 425 19.85 -11.95 7.43
CA SER A 425 20.54 -10.71 7.11
C SER A 425 21.20 -10.78 5.73
N GLY A 426 21.04 -9.72 4.92
CA GLY A 426 21.86 -9.49 3.72
C GLY A 426 21.18 -9.70 2.37
N SER A 427 20.99 -8.60 1.66
CA SER A 427 21.62 -8.39 0.35
C SER A 427 21.90 -6.91 0.17
#